data_AF-A0A933VVN9-F1
#
_entry.id   AF-A0A933VVN9-F1
#
_cell.length_a   1.000
_cell.length_b   1.000
_cell.length_c   1.000
_cell.angle_alpha   90.00
_cell.angle_beta   90.00
_cell.angle_gamma   90.00
#
_symmetry.space_group_name_H-M   'P 1'
#
loop_
_entity.id
_entity.type
_entity.pdbx_description
1 polymer ?
#
loop_
_entity_poly.entity_id
_entity_poly.type
_entity_poly.pdbx_seq_one_letter_code
_entity_poly.pdbx_strand_id
1 'polypeptide(L)'
;MNRHRLVTGLIFGLAVAGSPPNASAQQFTTKKYAEAGGWTIQVHAADGQFMRCGAVVPGGKVSFEISSEGWTLSLPTAKPAPADEVKGALEIDGKSVKAAYLGGDEGRLMTFLKPAQLKQIRAAKTLTATAGQEQTPGPLAGIDAALRKAGECNDKGGG
;
A
#
# COMPACT_ATOMS: atom_id res chain seq x y z
N MET A 1 -70.48 32.01 -27.73
CA MET A 1 -69.13 32.22 -28.31
C MET A 1 -68.11 31.46 -27.47
N ASN A 2 -67.35 30.54 -28.11
CA ASN A 2 -65.96 30.11 -27.85
C ASN A 2 -65.45 30.02 -26.38
N ARG A 3 -64.83 28.95 -25.86
CA ARG A 3 -64.00 27.89 -26.49
C ARG A 3 -63.55 26.86 -25.43
N HIS A 4 -63.42 25.62 -25.89
CA HIS A 4 -62.44 24.57 -25.55
C HIS A 4 -62.43 23.84 -24.19
N ARG A 5 -62.76 22.54 -24.32
CA ARG A 5 -62.21 21.38 -23.59
C ARG A 5 -60.70 21.52 -23.31
N LEU A 6 -60.20 20.99 -22.19
CA LEU A 6 -59.10 20.01 -22.24
C LEU A 6 -58.97 19.21 -20.93
N VAL A 7 -58.93 17.89 -21.12
CA VAL A 7 -58.55 16.85 -20.17
C VAL A 7 -57.03 16.78 -20.14
N THR A 8 -56.40 16.85 -18.96
CA THR A 8 -54.96 16.60 -18.76
C THR A 8 -54.84 16.03 -17.35
N GLY A 9 -54.31 14.84 -17.07
CA GLY A 9 -53.41 13.96 -17.81
C GLY A 9 -52.48 13.37 -16.76
N LEU A 10 -52.58 12.06 -16.51
CA LEU A 10 -51.79 11.30 -15.54
C LEU A 10 -50.28 11.64 -15.65
N ILE A 11 -49.66 12.07 -14.55
CA ILE A 11 -48.20 12.14 -14.45
C ILE A 11 -47.70 10.75 -14.04
N PHE A 12 -47.32 9.95 -15.04
CA PHE A 12 -46.43 8.80 -14.83
C PHE A 12 -45.01 9.33 -14.68
N GLY A 13 -44.50 9.34 -13.45
CA GLY A 13 -43.09 9.57 -13.18
C GLY A 13 -42.25 8.39 -13.71
N LEU A 14 -41.55 8.60 -14.82
CA LEU A 14 -40.50 7.70 -15.29
C LEU A 14 -39.30 7.79 -14.35
N ALA A 15 -39.17 6.82 -13.44
CA ALA A 15 -37.93 6.53 -12.75
C ALA A 15 -36.97 5.86 -13.75
N VAL A 16 -36.17 6.66 -14.46
CA VAL A 16 -35.02 6.12 -15.18
C VAL A 16 -33.90 5.95 -14.16
N ALA A 17 -33.68 4.70 -13.78
CA ALA A 17 -32.60 4.26 -12.91
C ALA A 17 -31.26 4.78 -13.45
N GLY A 18 -30.68 5.76 -12.76
CA GLY A 18 -29.27 6.08 -12.93
C GLY A 18 -28.48 4.86 -12.49
N SER A 19 -27.97 4.09 -13.45
CA SER A 19 -26.96 3.09 -13.15
C SER A 19 -25.82 3.84 -12.46
N PRO A 20 -25.38 3.46 -11.25
CA PRO A 20 -24.20 4.07 -10.68
C PRO A 20 -23.08 3.93 -11.70
N PRO A 21 -22.25 4.96 -11.91
CA PRO A 21 -21.07 4.80 -12.75
C PRO A 21 -20.31 3.60 -12.19
N ASN A 22 -20.17 2.55 -13.00
CA ASN A 22 -19.23 1.47 -12.72
C ASN A 22 -17.86 2.14 -12.70
N ALA A 23 -17.43 2.59 -11.51
CA ALA A 23 -16.03 2.84 -11.25
C ALA A 23 -15.33 1.55 -11.62
N SER A 24 -14.57 1.57 -12.72
CA SER A 24 -13.78 0.40 -13.10
C SER A 24 -12.83 0.16 -11.92
N ALA A 25 -13.04 -0.95 -11.22
CA ALA A 25 -12.15 -1.35 -10.15
C ALA A 25 -10.75 -1.49 -10.75
N GLN A 26 -9.80 -0.70 -10.25
CA GLN A 26 -8.41 -0.79 -10.71
C GLN A 26 -7.92 -2.23 -10.50
N GLN A 27 -7.34 -2.81 -11.55
CA GLN A 27 -6.84 -4.17 -11.48
C GLN A 27 -5.43 -4.18 -10.91
N PHE A 28 -5.32 -4.53 -9.63
CA PHE A 28 -4.03 -4.74 -8.97
C PHE A 28 -3.49 -6.14 -9.27
N THR A 29 -2.23 -6.21 -9.66
CA THR A 29 -1.51 -7.47 -9.89
C THR A 29 -0.18 -7.46 -9.16
N THR A 30 0.20 -8.63 -8.66
CA THR A 30 1.46 -8.85 -7.96
C THR A 30 2.13 -10.06 -8.58
N LYS A 31 3.36 -9.89 -9.07
CA LYS A 31 4.18 -10.98 -9.65
C LYS A 31 5.52 -11.11 -8.93
N LYS A 32 6.03 -12.33 -8.82
CA LYS A 32 7.39 -12.58 -8.31
C LYS A 32 8.42 -12.08 -9.33
N TYR A 33 9.37 -11.27 -8.85
CA TYR A 33 10.53 -10.79 -9.61
C TYR A 33 11.75 -11.68 -9.38
N ALA A 34 12.10 -11.94 -8.12
CA ALA A 34 13.31 -12.65 -7.72
C ALA A 34 13.20 -13.16 -6.27
N GLU A 35 14.22 -13.87 -5.82
CA GLU A 35 14.49 -14.12 -4.40
C GLU A 35 15.87 -13.58 -4.04
N ALA A 36 16.00 -13.00 -2.84
CA ALA A 36 17.27 -12.48 -2.34
C ALA A 36 17.28 -12.51 -0.81
N GLY A 37 18.32 -13.11 -0.22
CA GLY A 37 18.47 -13.15 1.24
C GLY A 37 17.34 -13.87 1.99
N GLY A 38 16.61 -14.78 1.33
CA GLY A 38 15.42 -15.44 1.90
C GLY A 38 14.12 -14.64 1.79
N TRP A 39 14.13 -13.49 1.10
CA TRP A 39 12.96 -12.67 0.80
C TRP A 39 12.49 -12.90 -0.63
N THR A 40 11.19 -12.76 -0.85
CA THR A 40 10.61 -12.68 -2.19
C THR A 40 10.56 -11.22 -2.63
N ILE A 41 11.12 -10.92 -3.80
CA ILE A 41 10.96 -9.62 -4.45
C ILE A 41 9.77 -9.70 -5.38
N GLN A 42 8.85 -8.76 -5.26
CA GLN A 42 7.60 -8.72 -6.00
C GLN A 42 7.48 -7.40 -6.76
N VAL A 43 6.83 -7.45 -7.93
CA VAL A 43 6.42 -6.27 -8.70
C VAL A 43 4.93 -6.09 -8.49
N HIS A 44 4.53 -4.88 -8.13
CA HIS A 44 3.14 -4.48 -8.04
C HIS A 44 2.80 -3.59 -9.23
N ALA A 45 1.67 -3.87 -9.87
CA ALA A 45 1.17 -3.11 -11.00
C ALA A 45 -0.34 -2.86 -10.85
N ALA A 46 -0.80 -1.70 -11.30
CA ALA A 46 -2.21 -1.34 -11.38
C ALA A 46 -2.55 -1.03 -12.84
N ASP A 47 -3.60 -1.67 -13.36
CA ASP A 47 -4.05 -1.49 -14.75
C ASP A 47 -2.92 -1.72 -15.78
N GLY A 48 -2.06 -2.70 -15.48
CA GLY A 48 -0.90 -3.05 -16.31
C GLY A 48 0.29 -2.09 -16.21
N GLN A 49 0.20 -1.02 -15.41
CA GLN A 49 1.28 -0.06 -15.18
C GLN A 49 2.10 -0.42 -13.95
N PHE A 50 3.42 -0.35 -14.07
CA PHE A 50 4.33 -0.53 -12.95
C PHE A 50 4.07 0.52 -11.86
N MET A 51 3.93 0.07 -10.62
CA MET A 51 3.72 0.95 -9.47
C MET A 51 4.93 0.97 -8.54
N ARG A 52 5.41 -0.22 -8.15
CA ARG A 52 6.48 -0.38 -7.17
C ARG A 52 7.06 -1.79 -7.17
N CYS A 53 8.23 -1.93 -6.56
CA CYS A 53 8.75 -3.24 -6.16
C CYS A 53 8.74 -3.38 -4.63
N GLY A 54 8.47 -4.59 -4.15
CA GLY A 54 8.42 -4.91 -2.73
C GLY A 54 9.32 -6.09 -2.36
N ALA A 55 10.05 -5.99 -1.26
CA ALA A 55 10.69 -7.10 -0.60
C ALA A 55 9.77 -7.61 0.51
N VAL A 56 9.31 -8.86 0.39
CA VAL A 56 8.34 -9.48 1.32
C VAL A 56 8.95 -10.74 1.93
N VAL A 57 8.91 -10.83 3.26
CA VAL A 57 9.33 -12.02 4.00
C VAL A 57 8.28 -13.12 3.84
N PRO A 58 8.67 -14.41 3.80
CA PRO A 58 7.71 -15.51 3.93
C PRO A 58 6.76 -15.29 5.12
N GLY A 59 5.46 -15.31 4.88
CA GLY A 59 4.42 -15.02 5.87
C GLY A 59 3.94 -13.57 5.93
N GLY A 60 4.48 -12.65 5.12
CA GLY A 60 3.83 -11.36 4.77
C GLY A 60 3.70 -10.31 5.88
N LYS A 61 4.35 -10.52 7.03
CA LYS A 61 4.19 -9.67 8.23
C LYS A 61 4.77 -8.27 8.09
N VAL A 62 5.79 -8.10 7.27
CA VAL A 62 6.38 -6.79 6.93
C VAL A 62 6.81 -6.84 5.46
N SER A 63 6.62 -5.74 4.75
CA SER A 63 7.20 -5.52 3.43
C SER A 63 7.95 -4.21 3.39
N PHE A 64 9.03 -4.18 2.61
CA PHE A 64 9.74 -2.96 2.26
C PHE A 64 9.54 -2.68 0.79
N GLU A 65 8.91 -1.56 0.48
CA GLU A 65 8.49 -1.24 -0.88
C GLU A 65 9.20 0.02 -1.37
N ILE A 66 9.43 0.09 -2.68
CA ILE A 66 10.08 1.23 -3.33
C ILE A 66 9.27 1.61 -4.56
N SER A 67 8.86 2.87 -4.62
CA SER A 67 8.18 3.51 -5.75
C SER A 67 8.93 4.78 -6.17
N SER A 68 8.35 5.56 -7.08
CA SER A 68 8.84 6.90 -7.43
C SER A 68 8.83 7.88 -6.24
N GLU A 69 7.99 7.65 -5.23
CA GLU A 69 7.89 8.50 -4.03
C GLU A 69 8.95 8.15 -2.96
N GLY A 70 9.58 6.98 -3.09
CA GLY A 70 10.64 6.53 -2.20
C GLY A 70 10.34 5.21 -1.50
N TRP A 71 11.12 4.93 -0.47
CA TRP A 71 11.01 3.68 0.30
C TRP A 71 9.92 3.79 1.35
N THR A 72 9.12 2.73 1.48
CA THR A 72 8.15 2.57 2.55
C THR A 72 8.37 1.25 3.29
N LEU A 73 8.02 1.25 4.57
CA LEU A 73 7.77 0.03 5.34
C LEU A 73 6.27 -0.14 5.46
N SER A 74 5.77 -1.30 5.05
CA SER A 74 4.35 -1.63 5.06
C SER A 74 4.06 -2.78 6.03
N LEU A 75 3.03 -2.60 6.83
CA LEU A 75 2.53 -3.52 7.85
C LEU A 75 1.13 -4.01 7.49
N PRO A 76 0.79 -5.28 7.74
CA PRO A 76 -0.61 -5.69 7.75
C PRO A 76 -1.33 -4.93 8.87
N THR A 77 -2.61 -4.63 8.67
CA THR A 77 -3.49 -4.19 9.77
C THR A 77 -4.64 -5.17 9.92
N ALA A 78 -4.98 -5.51 11.16
CA ALA A 78 -6.14 -6.34 11.47
C ALA A 78 -7.48 -5.64 11.21
N LYS A 79 -7.46 -4.31 11.05
CA LYS A 79 -8.62 -3.46 10.80
C LYS A 79 -8.44 -2.68 9.50
N PRO A 80 -9.51 -2.23 8.84
CA PRO A 80 -9.39 -1.27 7.75
C PRO A 80 -8.50 -0.12 8.17
N ALA A 81 -7.56 0.27 7.30
CA ALA A 81 -6.68 1.39 7.59
C ALA A 81 -7.56 2.61 7.94
N PRO A 82 -7.33 3.28 9.07
CA PRO A 82 -8.12 4.44 9.44
C PRO A 82 -7.99 5.53 8.38
N ALA A 83 -9.03 6.34 8.24
CA ALA A 83 -9.02 7.47 7.30
C ALA A 83 -7.92 8.50 7.64
N ASP A 84 -7.51 8.53 8.90
CA ASP A 84 -6.48 9.43 9.42
C ASP A 84 -5.13 8.69 9.65
N GLU A 85 -4.06 9.48 9.76
CA GLU A 85 -2.73 9.01 10.11
C GLU A 85 -2.70 8.29 11.48
N VAL A 86 -2.10 7.09 11.51
CA VAL A 86 -1.79 6.37 12.74
C VAL A 86 -0.39 6.76 13.22
N LYS A 87 -0.33 7.40 14.39
CA LYS A 87 0.94 7.71 15.05
C LYS A 87 1.62 6.44 15.54
N GLY A 88 2.93 6.40 15.43
CA GLY A 88 3.72 5.25 15.82
C GLY A 88 5.20 5.53 15.92
N ALA A 89 6.00 4.46 15.86
CA ALA A 89 7.44 4.53 15.90
C ALA A 89 8.09 3.40 15.09
N LEU A 90 9.34 3.61 14.71
CA LEU A 90 10.27 2.60 14.25
C LEU A 90 11.40 2.51 15.27
N GLU A 91 11.58 1.34 15.86
CA GLU A 91 12.70 1.05 16.74
C GLU A 91 13.74 0.24 15.98
N ILE A 92 14.95 0.79 15.85
CA ILE A 92 16.07 0.16 15.12
C ILE A 92 17.25 0.05 16.09
N ASP A 93 17.66 -1.17 16.42
CA ASP A 93 18.71 -1.44 17.43
C ASP A 93 18.48 -0.68 18.76
N GLY A 94 17.23 -0.66 19.23
CA GLY A 94 16.83 0.02 20.47
C GLY A 94 16.70 1.55 20.37
N LYS A 95 16.94 2.14 19.19
CA LYS A 95 16.71 3.57 18.94
C LYS A 95 15.34 3.79 18.32
N SER A 96 14.48 4.48 19.06
CA SER A 96 13.12 4.81 18.61
C SER A 96 13.09 6.10 17.81
N VAL A 97 12.44 6.07 16.64
CA VAL A 97 12.16 7.23 15.80
C VAL A 97 10.65 7.31 15.58
N LYS A 98 10.07 8.50 15.74
CA LYS A 98 8.64 8.71 15.47
C LYS A 98 8.32 8.39 14.01
N ALA A 99 7.21 7.71 13.79
CA ALA A 99 6.70 7.35 12.48
C ALA A 99 5.21 7.70 12.38
N ALA A 100 4.82 8.09 11.18
CA ALA A 100 3.45 8.35 10.78
C ALA A 100 3.06 7.25 9.79
N TYR A 101 2.01 6.51 10.10
CA TYR A 101 1.51 5.44 9.24
C TYR A 101 0.23 5.89 8.55
N LEU A 102 0.22 5.77 7.23
CA LEU A 102 -0.91 6.09 6.37
C LEU A 102 -1.55 4.81 5.84
N GLY A 103 -2.81 4.90 5.45
CA GLY A 103 -3.46 3.81 4.72
C GLY A 103 -2.74 3.55 3.40
N GLY A 104 -2.40 2.29 3.17
CA GLY A 104 -1.89 1.79 1.90
C GLY A 104 -2.83 0.78 1.27
N ASP A 105 -2.38 0.23 0.13
CA ASP A 105 -3.18 -0.74 -0.62
C ASP A 105 -3.39 -2.03 0.18
N GLU A 106 -4.44 -2.76 -0.21
CA GLU A 106 -4.74 -4.11 0.31
C GLU A 106 -4.88 -4.17 1.85
N GLY A 107 -5.34 -3.08 2.48
CA GLY A 107 -5.51 -3.02 3.92
C GLY A 107 -4.18 -3.08 4.67
N ARG A 108 -3.18 -2.37 4.17
CA ARG A 108 -1.88 -2.22 4.84
C ARG A 108 -1.72 -0.80 5.40
N LEU A 109 -0.91 -0.66 6.43
CA LEU A 109 -0.40 0.62 6.89
C LEU A 109 1.02 0.80 6.36
N MET A 110 1.35 1.98 5.86
CA MET A 110 2.69 2.27 5.36
C MET A 110 3.29 3.52 5.99
N THR A 111 4.60 3.52 6.18
CA THR A 111 5.35 4.71 6.58
C THR A 111 6.55 4.91 5.67
N PHE A 112 6.84 6.16 5.31
CA PHE A 112 8.01 6.49 4.49
C PHE A 112 9.30 6.38 5.30
N LEU A 113 10.30 5.75 4.68
CA LEU A 113 11.64 5.59 5.23
C LEU A 113 12.57 6.64 4.64
N LYS A 114 13.13 7.47 5.51
CA LYS A 114 14.20 8.39 5.13
C LYS A 114 15.46 7.61 4.74
N PRO A 115 16.33 8.15 3.86
CA PRO A 115 17.58 7.48 3.48
C PRO A 115 18.45 7.05 4.67
N ALA A 116 18.50 7.87 5.73
CA ALA A 116 19.23 7.54 6.95
C ALA A 116 18.64 6.32 7.69
N GLN A 117 17.31 6.20 7.76
CA GLN A 117 16.62 5.06 8.37
C GLN A 117 16.85 3.79 7.54
N LEU A 118 16.74 3.88 6.20
CA LEU A 118 17.01 2.76 5.32
C LEU A 118 18.46 2.25 5.46
N LYS A 119 19.43 3.17 5.55
CA LYS A 119 20.83 2.83 5.81
C LYS A 119 21.01 2.11 7.16
N GLN A 120 20.31 2.56 8.19
CA GLN A 120 20.33 1.91 9.52
C GLN A 120 19.71 0.51 9.45
N ILE A 121 18.54 0.36 8.84
CA ILE A 121 17.82 -0.92 8.71
C ILE A 121 18.66 -1.98 8.00
N ARG A 122 19.40 -1.61 6.93
CA ARG A 122 20.29 -2.53 6.20
C ARG A 122 21.39 -3.16 7.07
N ALA A 123 21.78 -2.50 8.15
CA ALA A 123 22.84 -2.95 9.04
C ALA A 123 22.33 -3.37 10.44
N ALA A 124 21.02 -3.24 10.69
CA ALA A 124 20.44 -3.44 12.00
C ALA A 124 20.37 -4.93 12.37
N LYS A 125 20.33 -5.18 13.68
CA LYS A 125 20.10 -6.51 14.27
C LYS A 125 18.66 -6.66 14.73
N THR A 126 18.04 -5.58 15.17
CA THR A 126 16.62 -5.57 15.56
C THR A 126 15.86 -4.45 14.87
N LEU A 127 14.62 -4.75 14.48
CA LEU A 127 13.65 -3.80 13.98
C LEU A 127 12.29 -4.14 14.59
N THR A 128 11.63 -3.14 15.15
CA THR A 128 10.22 -3.23 15.55
C THR A 128 9.49 -2.01 15.01
N ALA A 129 8.38 -2.25 14.33
CA ALA A 129 7.49 -1.20 13.85
C ALA A 129 6.24 -1.16 14.73
N THR A 130 5.93 0.00 15.27
CA THR A 130 4.78 0.22 16.15
C THR A 130 3.81 1.17 15.46
N ALA A 131 2.57 0.74 15.24
CA ALA A 131 1.48 1.57 14.72
C ALA A 131 0.33 1.58 15.73
N GLY A 132 0.08 2.73 16.35
CA GLY A 132 -0.87 2.83 17.47
C GLY A 132 -0.41 1.96 18.64
N GLN A 133 -1.18 0.93 18.97
CA GLN A 133 -0.87 -0.05 20.03
C GLN A 133 -0.26 -1.35 19.49
N GLU A 134 -0.24 -1.54 18.17
CA GLU A 134 0.24 -2.77 17.55
C GLU A 134 1.74 -2.70 17.31
N GLN A 135 2.46 -3.75 17.72
CA GLN A 135 3.90 -3.90 17.51
C GLN A 135 4.16 -5.07 16.59
N THR A 136 4.91 -4.82 15.52
CA THR A 136 5.29 -5.83 14.54
C THR A 136 6.81 -5.93 14.47
N PRO A 137 7.40 -7.08 14.88
CA PRO A 137 8.80 -7.35 14.65
C PRO A 137 9.11 -7.39 13.15
N GLY A 138 10.13 -6.64 12.74
CA GLY A 138 10.66 -6.65 11.39
C GLY A 138 11.78 -7.67 11.26
N PRO A 139 11.61 -8.75 10.47
CA PRO A 139 12.73 -9.64 10.20
C PRO A 139 13.83 -8.88 9.45
N LEU A 140 15.09 -9.14 9.83
CA LEU A 140 16.26 -8.47 9.23
C LEU A 140 17.26 -9.44 8.60
N ALA A 141 17.08 -10.75 8.77
CA ALA A 141 17.94 -11.74 8.11
C ALA A 141 17.86 -11.55 6.59
N GLY A 142 19.01 -11.29 5.94
CA GLY A 142 19.11 -11.09 4.50
C GLY A 142 18.53 -9.77 3.96
N ILE A 143 18.14 -8.82 4.83
CA ILE A 143 17.42 -7.60 4.43
C ILE A 143 18.23 -6.72 3.47
N ASP A 144 19.54 -6.60 3.64
CA ASP A 144 20.38 -5.77 2.76
C ASP A 144 20.36 -6.29 1.30
N ALA A 145 20.45 -7.61 1.12
CA ALA A 145 20.33 -8.23 -0.20
C ALA A 145 18.93 -8.03 -0.80
N ALA A 146 17.89 -8.18 0.02
CA ALA A 146 16.51 -7.98 -0.40
C ALA A 146 16.22 -6.54 -0.83
N LEU A 147 16.64 -5.54 -0.04
CA LEU A 147 16.47 -4.12 -0.35
C LEU A 147 17.26 -3.70 -1.59
N ARG A 148 18.48 -4.22 -1.79
CA ARG A 148 19.22 -3.99 -3.03
C ARG A 148 18.47 -4.56 -4.24
N LYS A 149 17.94 -5.78 -4.13
CA LYS A 149 17.24 -6.42 -5.24
C LYS A 149 15.90 -5.77 -5.56
N ALA A 150 15.17 -5.29 -4.54
CA ALA A 150 13.97 -4.48 -4.74
C ALA A 150 14.28 -3.11 -5.37
N GLY A 151 15.40 -2.47 -5.00
CA GLY A 151 15.90 -1.26 -5.67
C GLY A 151 16.20 -1.51 -7.15
N GLU A 152 16.96 -2.56 -7.47
CA GLU A 152 17.24 -2.95 -8.87
C GLU A 152 15.95 -3.23 -9.67
N CYS A 153 14.98 -3.93 -9.05
CA CYS A 153 13.67 -4.18 -9.64
C CYS A 153 12.96 -2.87 -10.00
N ASN A 154 12.97 -1.88 -9.10
CA ASN A 154 12.36 -0.58 -9.33
C ASN A 154 13.08 0.21 -10.43
N ASP A 155 14.41 0.21 -10.43
CA ASP A 155 15.21 0.90 -11.45
C ASP A 155 14.97 0.33 -12.86
N LYS A 156 14.51 -0.93 -12.96
CA LYS A 156 14.12 -1.60 -14.20
C LYS A 156 12.62 -1.53 -14.51
N GLY A 157 11.81 -0.85 -13.69
CA GLY A 157 10.35 -0.81 -13.86
C GLY A 157 9.68 -2.19 -13.72
N GLY A 158 10.26 -3.09 -12.93
CA GLY A 158 9.74 -4.45 -12.72
C GLY A 158 9.95 -5.43 -13.87
N GLY A 159 10.92 -5.13 -14.75
CA GLY A 159 11.36 -5.92 -15.91
C GLY A 159 12.61 -6.78 -15.69
#